data_AF-A0A9D6CJQ7-F1
#
_entry.id   AF-A0A9D6CJQ7-F1
#
_cell.length_a   1.000
_cell.length_b   1.000
_cell.length_c   1.000
_cell.angle_alpha   90.00
_cell.angle_beta   90.00
_cell.angle_gamma   90.00
#
_symmetry.space_group_name_H-M   'P 1'
#
loop_
_entity.id
_entity.type
_entity.pdbx_description
1 polymer ?
#
loop_
_entity_poly.entity_id
_entity_poly.type
_entity_poly.pdbx_seq_one_letter_code
_entity_poly.pdbx_strand_id
1 'polypeptide(L)'
;MSDGSQAANQGGARPAKRPNTFLWIALAVFGIVGLSLNAFMRPEGMAKRLSVVTTVERVLVEEAPAALAPEGSQPAEAAAAPTATAKRKWVDPDDAGLAAGTLRRVEGVDPISWETRESIKPSEAELLAGEIKPGGPVRIEPSPIDSLGIWVAALLTLFILSFVYRDNPFYKVAESILIGVSAAYWMVVGFWSTIVPQLLGSLAPEVVRAYAMPSLPVSSTPGLDAALAFVPLLLGFMLLWRLAPKGGWISVWPIAFVIGTTAGIRLVGAIEADLMRQLVAAMKPLVVFENGVGAAGEAVRMFDFWGTVGSVVGVVGVLSVLTYFFFSVDHKGAVGKTARVGIWFLMISFGSAFGLTVMGRITLLLQRFEFLFTDWLNI
;
A
#
# COMPACT_ATOMS: atom_id res chain seq x y z
N MET A 1 48.77 53.57 -41.64
CA MET A 1 47.92 53.99 -40.50
C MET A 1 47.95 52.87 -39.48
N SER A 2 49.03 52.70 -38.72
CA SER A 2 49.40 53.46 -37.51
C SER A 2 48.26 53.58 -36.48
N ASP A 3 48.41 52.78 -35.43
CA ASP A 3 48.16 53.07 -34.00
C ASP A 3 46.89 53.79 -33.57
N GLY A 4 46.23 53.23 -32.55
CA GLY A 4 45.14 53.92 -31.87
C GLY A 4 44.44 53.13 -30.79
N SER A 5 45.13 52.94 -29.66
CA SER A 5 44.59 53.21 -28.31
C SER A 5 43.20 52.64 -27.96
N GLN A 6 43.18 51.64 -27.07
CA GLN A 6 42.67 51.82 -25.70
C GLN A 6 42.67 50.47 -24.95
N ALA A 7 43.80 50.21 -24.29
CA ALA A 7 43.79 49.46 -23.04
C ALA A 7 43.54 50.45 -21.89
N ALA A 8 42.83 49.97 -20.86
CA ALA A 8 42.68 50.52 -19.51
C ALA A 8 41.29 51.06 -19.15
N ASN A 9 40.42 50.14 -18.71
CA ASN A 9 39.47 50.45 -17.65
C ASN A 9 39.42 49.27 -16.67
N GLN A 10 40.41 49.20 -15.77
CA GLN A 10 40.37 48.34 -14.60
C GLN A 10 39.57 49.05 -13.50
N GLY A 11 38.24 48.89 -13.54
CA GLY A 11 37.37 49.18 -12.40
C GLY A 11 37.30 47.96 -11.49
N GLY A 12 38.00 48.01 -10.35
CA GLY A 12 38.01 46.96 -9.35
C GLY A 12 36.63 46.68 -8.77
N ALA A 13 35.99 45.60 -9.21
CA ALA A 13 34.82 45.04 -8.56
C ALA A 13 35.24 44.35 -7.27
N ARG A 14 34.81 44.88 -6.12
CA ARG A 14 34.96 44.21 -4.82
C ARG A 14 34.37 42.80 -4.91
N PRO A 15 35.03 41.75 -4.40
CA PRO A 15 34.44 40.42 -4.38
C PRO A 15 33.17 40.45 -3.54
N ALA A 16 32.03 40.16 -4.16
CA ALA A 16 30.77 39.97 -3.45
C ALA A 16 30.98 38.91 -2.37
N LYS A 17 30.77 39.27 -1.09
CA LYS A 17 30.77 38.34 0.05
C LYS A 17 29.86 37.18 -0.32
N ARG A 18 30.42 35.98 -0.53
CA ARG A 18 29.62 34.77 -0.70
C ARG A 18 28.71 34.66 0.54
N PRO A 19 27.39 34.51 0.38
CA PRO A 19 26.51 34.37 1.53
C PRO A 19 26.99 33.18 2.35
N ASN A 20 27.00 33.34 3.67
CA ASN A 20 27.48 32.35 4.65
C ASN A 20 26.53 31.13 4.74
N THR A 21 26.14 30.56 3.60
CA THR A 21 25.26 29.39 3.49
C THR A 21 25.84 28.21 4.28
N PHE A 22 27.16 28.06 4.29
CA PHE A 22 27.83 27.03 5.08
C PHE A 22 27.66 27.25 6.60
N LEU A 23 27.72 28.49 7.07
CA LEU A 23 27.49 28.81 8.49
C LEU A 23 26.04 28.51 8.89
N TRP A 24 25.08 28.87 8.04
CA TRP A 24 23.66 28.58 8.29
C TRP A 24 23.33 27.10 8.24
N ILE A 25 23.93 26.34 7.32
CA ILE A 25 23.81 24.88 7.29
C ILE A 25 24.44 24.27 8.54
N ALA A 26 25.65 24.68 8.92
CA ALA A 26 26.31 24.19 10.13
C ALA A 26 25.51 24.52 11.39
N LEU A 27 24.94 25.71 11.49
CA LEU A 27 24.12 26.14 12.63
C LEU A 27 22.77 25.42 12.68
N ALA A 28 22.17 25.12 11.52
CA ALA A 28 20.97 24.30 11.43
C ALA A 28 21.26 22.85 11.82
N VAL A 29 22.36 22.26 11.33
CA VAL A 29 22.77 20.89 11.68
C VAL A 29 23.11 20.80 13.17
N PHE A 30 23.88 21.74 13.72
CA PHE A 30 24.17 21.78 15.16
C PHE A 30 22.93 22.07 16.01
N GLY A 31 22.01 22.91 15.53
CA GLY A 31 20.74 23.16 16.18
C GLY A 31 19.85 21.91 16.22
N ILE A 32 19.77 21.17 15.11
CA ILE A 32 19.05 19.90 15.01
C ILE A 32 19.71 18.81 15.86
N VAL A 33 21.03 18.70 15.84
CA VAL A 33 21.79 17.74 16.66
C VAL A 33 21.68 18.09 18.15
N GLY A 34 21.73 19.38 18.51
CA GLY A 34 21.55 19.85 19.89
C GLY A 34 20.12 19.66 20.41
N LEU A 35 19.11 19.96 19.59
CA LEU A 35 17.70 19.70 19.91
C LEU A 35 17.42 18.20 20.02
N SER A 36 18.00 17.36 19.16
CA SER A 36 17.83 15.90 19.22
C SER A 36 18.52 15.29 20.44
N LEU A 37 19.73 15.73 20.80
CA LEU A 37 20.41 15.32 22.04
C LEU A 37 19.64 15.75 23.30
N ASN A 38 19.15 16.99 23.34
CA ASN A 38 18.37 17.49 24.47
C ASN A 38 16.98 16.83 24.56
N ALA A 39 16.36 16.49 23.43
CA ALA A 39 15.09 15.78 23.38
C ALA A 39 15.23 14.32 23.81
N PHE A 40 16.31 13.62 23.41
CA PHE A 40 16.56 12.24 23.84
C PHE A 40 16.75 12.12 25.36
N MET A 41 17.22 13.18 26.00
CA MET A 41 17.54 13.20 27.43
C MET A 41 16.37 13.64 28.34
N ARG A 42 15.22 14.04 27.78
CA ARG A 42 14.03 14.43 28.58
C ARG A 42 13.06 13.25 28.79
N PRO A 43 12.41 13.13 29.96
CA PRO A 43 11.46 12.05 30.25
C PRO A 43 10.30 11.97 29.24
N GLU A 44 9.81 13.15 28.81
CA GLU A 44 8.77 13.38 27.79
C GLU A 44 9.37 14.00 26.51
N GLY A 45 10.50 13.47 26.06
CA GLY A 45 11.22 13.97 24.90
C GLY A 45 10.50 13.81 23.56
N MET A 46 10.82 14.69 22.60
CA MET A 46 10.34 14.61 21.21
C MET A 46 10.71 13.24 20.58
N ALA A 47 9.78 12.66 19.82
CA ALA A 47 9.91 11.44 19.01
C ALA A 47 10.24 10.14 19.77
N LYS A 48 9.91 10.05 21.07
CA LYS A 48 10.13 8.82 21.85
C LYS A 48 9.14 7.72 21.42
N ARG A 49 9.64 6.57 21.01
CA ARG A 49 8.85 5.35 20.78
C ARG A 49 9.27 4.23 21.72
N LEU A 50 8.26 3.48 22.15
CA LEU A 50 8.42 2.28 22.95
C LEU A 50 8.07 1.10 22.04
N SER A 51 8.78 -0.01 22.17
CA SER A 51 8.43 -1.26 21.50
C SER A 51 7.89 -2.25 22.52
N VAL A 52 6.74 -2.83 22.21
CA VAL A 52 6.26 -4.03 22.91
C VAL A 52 7.00 -5.21 22.31
N VAL A 53 7.83 -5.87 23.11
CA VAL A 53 8.48 -7.12 22.76
C VAL A 53 7.59 -8.24 23.27
N THR A 54 6.96 -8.95 22.34
CA THR A 54 6.19 -10.16 22.65
C THR A 54 7.01 -11.38 22.26
N THR A 55 7.35 -12.20 23.25
CA THR A 55 8.00 -13.49 23.01
C THR A 55 6.93 -14.50 22.64
N VAL A 56 6.93 -14.95 21.38
CA VAL A 56 6.03 -16.00 20.90
C VAL A 56 6.84 -17.29 20.80
N GLU A 57 6.46 -18.28 21.58
CA GLU A 57 7.01 -19.63 21.52
C GLU A 57 6.04 -20.53 20.76
N ARG A 58 6.54 -21.43 19.92
CA ARG A 58 5.74 -22.47 19.28
C ARG A 58 6.41 -23.83 19.43
N VAL A 59 5.60 -24.84 19.74
CA VAL A 59 6.02 -26.24 19.88
C VAL A 59 5.50 -27.04 18.70
N LEU A 60 6.33 -27.97 18.19
CA LEU A 60 5.92 -28.88 17.13
C LEU A 60 5.08 -30.01 17.72
N VAL A 61 3.87 -30.18 17.18
CA VAL A 61 2.93 -31.19 17.67
C VAL A 61 2.44 -32.07 16.51
N GLU A 62 2.31 -33.36 16.77
CA GLU A 62 1.67 -34.35 15.91
C GLU A 62 0.23 -34.61 16.38
N GLU A 63 -0.71 -34.63 15.44
CA GLU A 63 -2.08 -35.12 15.68
C GLU A 63 -2.03 -36.64 15.91
N ALA A 64 -2.55 -37.12 17.05
CA ALA A 64 -2.60 -38.55 17.34
C ALA A 64 -3.56 -39.24 16.37
N PRO A 65 -3.20 -40.39 15.74
CA PRO A 65 -4.14 -41.12 14.91
C PRO A 65 -5.31 -41.57 15.79
N ALA A 66 -6.53 -41.24 15.36
CA ALA A 66 -7.75 -41.62 16.08
C ALA A 66 -7.71 -43.12 16.38
N ALA A 67 -7.64 -43.49 17.66
CA ALA A 67 -7.69 -44.87 18.08
C ALA A 67 -9.07 -45.43 17.68
N LEU A 68 -9.06 -46.34 16.70
CA LEU A 68 -10.20 -47.16 16.34
C LEU A 68 -10.72 -47.86 17.60
N ALA A 69 -12.01 -47.65 17.90
CA ALA A 69 -12.73 -48.34 18.96
C ALA A 69 -12.61 -49.87 18.79
N PRO A 70 -12.41 -50.67 19.86
CA PRO A 70 -12.52 -52.11 19.75
C PRO A 70 -13.91 -52.54 20.22
N GLU A 71 -14.71 -53.13 19.35
CA GLU A 71 -15.51 -54.31 19.73
C GLU A 71 -16.04 -55.06 18.50
N GLY A 72 -15.50 -56.26 18.29
CA GLY A 72 -16.18 -57.38 17.64
C GLY A 72 -16.16 -57.45 16.12
N SER A 73 -15.16 -58.13 15.54
CA SER A 73 -15.32 -59.36 14.72
C SER A 73 -14.21 -59.60 13.68
N GLN A 74 -13.58 -60.77 13.81
CA GLN A 74 -12.88 -61.63 12.83
C GLN A 74 -11.56 -61.20 12.14
N PRO A 75 -10.59 -62.14 11.97
CA PRO A 75 -9.31 -61.89 11.33
C PRO A 75 -9.28 -62.42 9.89
N ALA A 76 -9.28 -61.55 8.90
CA ALA A 76 -8.69 -61.81 7.58
C ALA A 76 -8.68 -60.51 6.77
N GLU A 77 -7.58 -60.30 6.05
CA GLU A 77 -7.47 -59.37 4.91
C GLU A 77 -7.22 -57.88 5.24
N ALA A 78 -5.95 -57.52 5.41
CA ALA A 78 -5.46 -56.17 5.19
C ALA A 78 -3.94 -56.18 4.90
N ALA A 79 -3.57 -56.65 3.70
CA ALA A 79 -2.33 -56.22 3.09
C ALA A 79 -2.52 -54.75 2.61
N ALA A 80 -1.59 -53.88 3.01
CA ALA A 80 -1.37 -52.53 2.48
C ALA A 80 -2.53 -51.51 2.61
N ALA A 81 -2.64 -50.88 3.78
CA ALA A 81 -3.22 -49.53 3.92
C ALA A 81 -2.08 -48.52 4.20
N PRO A 82 -2.13 -47.30 3.61
CA PRO A 82 -1.02 -46.36 3.64
C PRO A 82 -0.79 -45.87 5.07
N THR A 83 0.48 -45.80 5.47
CA THR A 83 0.91 -45.14 6.70
C THR A 83 0.36 -43.72 6.70
N ALA A 84 -0.68 -43.46 7.49
CA ALA A 84 -1.24 -42.13 7.64
C ALA A 84 -0.16 -41.23 8.24
N THR A 85 0.47 -40.43 7.40
CA THR A 85 1.51 -39.47 7.82
C THR A 85 0.86 -38.50 8.81
N ALA A 86 1.24 -38.58 10.08
CA ALA A 86 0.76 -37.67 11.12
C ALA A 86 0.96 -36.23 10.65
N LYS A 87 -0.13 -35.45 10.59
CA LYS A 87 -0.05 -34.04 10.23
C LYS A 87 0.66 -33.30 11.35
N ARG A 88 1.83 -32.73 11.04
CA ARG A 88 2.63 -31.93 11.95
C ARG A 88 2.20 -30.48 11.90
N LYS A 89 1.95 -29.87 13.05
CA LYS A 89 1.52 -28.48 13.16
C LYS A 89 2.32 -27.77 14.27
N TRP A 90 2.74 -26.54 14.01
CA TRP A 90 3.33 -25.66 15.03
C TRP A 90 2.20 -24.99 15.80
N VAL A 91 2.18 -25.20 17.10
CA VAL A 91 1.08 -24.83 17.98
C VAL A 91 1.64 -24.06 19.18
N ASP A 92 0.83 -23.16 19.75
CA ASP A 92 1.19 -22.42 20.95
C ASP A 92 1.42 -23.40 22.13
N PRO A 93 2.42 -23.19 23.00
CA PRO A 93 2.69 -24.04 24.16
C PRO A 93 1.47 -24.29 25.05
N ASP A 94 0.53 -23.34 25.09
CA ASP A 94 -0.69 -23.35 25.93
C ASP A 94 -1.97 -23.73 25.16
N ASP A 95 -1.86 -24.26 23.93
CA ASP A 95 -3.05 -24.63 23.14
C ASP A 95 -3.88 -25.74 23.84
N ALA A 96 -5.19 -25.54 23.92
CA ALA A 96 -6.14 -26.44 24.56
C ALA A 96 -6.07 -27.87 24.02
N GLY A 97 -5.62 -28.07 22.78
CA GLY A 97 -5.42 -29.40 22.19
C GLY A 97 -4.30 -30.23 22.82
N LEU A 98 -3.27 -29.59 23.41
CA LEU A 98 -2.20 -30.26 24.17
C LEU A 98 -2.73 -30.73 25.54
N ALA A 99 -3.55 -29.91 26.21
CA ALA A 99 -4.20 -30.26 27.47
C ALA A 99 -5.29 -31.34 27.29
N ALA A 100 -5.98 -31.34 26.15
CA ALA A 100 -6.99 -32.34 25.79
C ALA A 100 -6.41 -33.68 25.29
N GLY A 101 -5.08 -33.79 25.13
CA GLY A 101 -4.40 -35.03 24.70
C GLY A 101 -4.57 -35.40 23.22
N THR A 102 -5.23 -34.56 22.43
CA THR A 102 -5.41 -34.75 20.96
C THR A 102 -4.14 -34.45 20.16
N LEU A 103 -3.21 -33.71 20.77
CA LEU A 103 -1.98 -33.18 20.20
C LEU A 103 -0.80 -33.69 21.05
N ARG A 104 0.15 -34.42 20.45
CA ARG A 104 1.36 -34.92 21.13
C ARG A 104 2.61 -34.19 20.67
N ARG A 105 3.36 -33.61 21.61
CA ARG A 105 4.65 -32.96 21.32
C ARG A 105 5.59 -33.97 20.67
N VAL A 106 6.24 -33.56 19.59
CA VAL A 106 7.25 -34.40 18.92
C VAL A 106 8.51 -34.41 19.76
N GLU A 107 8.94 -35.58 20.24
CA GLU A 107 10.16 -35.72 21.05
C GLU A 107 11.41 -35.45 20.19
N GLY A 108 12.31 -34.61 20.69
CA GLY A 108 13.60 -34.29 20.04
C GLY A 108 13.62 -33.06 19.13
N VAL A 109 12.55 -32.26 19.08
CA VAL A 109 12.52 -30.96 18.36
C VAL A 109 12.40 -29.82 19.37
N ASP A 110 13.42 -28.96 19.43
CA ASP A 110 13.42 -27.79 20.32
C ASP A 110 12.31 -26.79 19.92
N PRO A 111 11.65 -26.14 20.90
CA PRO A 111 10.67 -25.08 20.62
C PRO A 111 11.30 -23.93 19.84
N ILE A 112 10.56 -23.40 18.87
CA ILE A 112 10.99 -22.21 18.14
C ILE A 112 10.37 -20.99 18.84
N SER A 113 11.22 -20.16 19.44
CA SER A 113 10.83 -18.87 20.00
C SER A 113 11.33 -17.74 19.12
N TRP A 114 10.48 -16.76 18.83
CA TRP A 114 10.91 -15.49 18.24
C TRP A 114 10.29 -14.31 18.97
N GLU A 115 11.02 -13.21 18.98
CA GLU A 115 10.52 -11.94 19.50
C GLU A 115 9.84 -11.17 18.37
N THR A 116 8.59 -10.76 18.61
CA THR A 116 7.90 -9.79 17.76
C THR A 116 7.97 -8.43 18.44
N ARG A 117 8.54 -7.43 17.74
CA ARG A 117 8.62 -6.04 18.23
C ARG A 117 7.59 -5.20 17.50
N GLU A 118 6.65 -4.64 18.24
CA GLU A 118 5.66 -3.70 17.71
C GLU A 118 5.91 -2.31 18.30
N SER A 119 6.05 -1.30 17.44
CA SER A 119 6.30 0.09 17.84
C SER A 119 4.99 0.75 18.28
N ILE A 120 4.94 1.24 19.51
CA ILE A 120 3.76 1.87 20.10
C ILE A 120 4.04 3.31 20.53
N LYS A 121 2.98 4.12 20.58
CA LYS A 121 3.08 5.50 21.09
C LYS A 121 3.28 5.49 22.62
N PRO A 122 3.94 6.52 23.19
CA PRO A 122 4.07 6.63 24.65
C PRO A 122 2.73 6.58 25.41
N SER A 123 1.68 7.20 24.85
CA SER A 123 0.33 7.19 25.44
C SER A 123 -0.33 5.79 25.44
N GLU A 124 -0.08 5.01 24.41
CA GLU A 124 -0.55 3.62 24.30
C GLU A 124 0.23 2.70 25.25
N ALA A 125 1.52 2.99 25.46
CA ALA A 125 2.36 2.24 26.39
C ALA A 125 1.90 2.39 27.84
N GLU A 126 1.39 3.56 28.23
CA GLU A 126 0.83 3.77 29.57
C GLU A 126 -0.45 2.97 29.81
N LEU A 127 -1.31 2.85 28.79
CA LEU A 127 -2.50 2.01 28.84
C LEU A 127 -2.14 0.52 28.93
N LEU A 128 -1.20 0.07 28.10
CA LEU A 128 -0.74 -1.32 28.07
C LEU A 128 0.08 -1.70 29.31
N ALA A 129 0.80 -0.75 29.91
CA ALA A 129 1.57 -0.99 31.15
C ALA A 129 0.67 -1.42 32.32
N GLY A 130 -0.61 -1.02 32.32
CA GLY A 130 -1.59 -1.46 33.31
C GLY A 130 -2.05 -2.91 33.15
N GLU A 131 -1.92 -3.48 31.94
CA GLU A 131 -2.38 -4.82 31.59
C GLU A 131 -1.25 -5.87 31.59
N ILE A 132 0.00 -5.43 31.57
CA ILE A 132 1.18 -6.31 31.49
C ILE A 132 1.54 -6.85 32.88
N LYS A 133 1.50 -8.18 33.02
CA LYS A 133 1.97 -8.86 34.24
C LYS A 133 3.50 -8.76 34.36
N PRO A 134 4.06 -8.40 35.52
CA PRO A 134 5.51 -8.36 35.73
C PRO A 134 6.10 -9.76 35.56
N GLY A 135 7.04 -9.91 34.62
CA GLY A 135 7.67 -11.19 34.28
C GLY A 135 6.98 -12.00 33.18
N GLY A 136 5.93 -11.46 32.54
CA GLY A 136 5.25 -12.09 31.40
C GLY A 136 6.05 -12.06 30.08
N PRO A 137 5.50 -12.68 29.01
CA PRO A 137 6.12 -12.73 27.67
C PRO A 137 6.13 -11.37 26.94
N VAL A 138 5.44 -10.37 27.51
CA VAL A 138 5.27 -9.03 26.95
C VAL A 138 6.07 -8.04 27.79
N ARG A 139 7.01 -7.32 27.17
CA ARG A 139 7.84 -6.30 27.82
C ARG A 139 7.84 -5.02 27.01
N ILE A 140 7.85 -3.86 27.69
CA ILE A 140 7.96 -2.56 27.05
C ILE A 140 9.42 -2.11 27.12
N GLU A 141 10.07 -1.96 25.97
CA GLU A 141 11.44 -1.50 25.85
C GLU A 141 11.50 -0.17 25.07
N PRO A 142 12.44 0.74 25.37
CA PRO A 142 12.69 1.88 24.50
C PRO A 142 13.22 1.39 23.15
N SER A 143 12.61 1.86 22.05
CA SER A 143 13.07 1.55 20.69
C SER A 143 13.86 2.73 20.12
N PRO A 144 15.21 2.73 20.24
CA PRO A 144 16.03 3.81 19.71
C PRO A 144 15.98 3.88 18.19
N ILE A 145 15.77 2.75 17.51
CA ILE A 145 15.71 2.67 16.05
C ILE A 145 14.45 3.35 15.52
N ASP A 146 13.29 3.08 16.11
CA ASP A 146 12.03 3.71 15.68
C ASP A 146 12.03 5.20 15.98
N SER A 147 12.58 5.57 17.14
CA SER A 147 12.75 6.98 17.52
C SER A 147 13.62 7.72 16.51
N LEU A 148 14.77 7.14 16.11
CA LEU A 148 15.61 7.69 15.04
C LEU A 148 14.89 7.74 13.69
N GLY A 149 14.08 6.72 13.37
CA GLY A 149 13.26 6.68 12.16
C GLY A 149 12.29 7.85 12.07
N ILE A 150 11.61 8.20 13.17
CA ILE A 150 10.70 9.34 13.24
C ILE A 150 11.45 10.66 13.09
N TRP A 151 12.63 10.80 13.69
CA TRP A 151 13.48 11.98 13.50
C TRP A 151 13.87 12.17 12.02
N VAL A 152 14.30 11.09 11.36
CA VAL A 152 14.63 11.12 9.94
C VAL A 152 13.40 11.48 9.11
N ALA A 153 12.24 10.87 9.39
CA ALA A 153 11.00 11.15 8.68
C ALA A 153 10.48 12.59 8.89
N ALA A 154 10.62 13.14 10.10
CA ALA A 154 10.27 14.53 10.42
C ALA A 154 11.18 15.52 9.68
N LEU A 155 12.50 15.28 9.67
CA LEU A 155 13.45 16.09 8.92
C LEU A 155 13.18 16.06 7.41
N LEU A 156 12.91 14.89 6.85
CA LEU A 156 12.54 14.76 5.43
C LEU A 156 11.21 15.47 5.12
N THR A 157 10.23 15.40 6.02
CA THR A 157 8.96 16.14 5.87
C THR A 157 9.20 17.65 5.86
N LEU A 158 10.04 18.16 6.77
CA LEU A 158 10.43 19.58 6.81
C LEU A 158 11.22 19.99 5.55
N PHE A 159 12.09 19.13 5.04
CA PHE A 159 12.83 19.41 3.80
C PHE A 159 11.89 19.55 2.61
N ILE A 160 10.84 18.73 2.52
CA ILE A 160 9.81 18.85 1.50
C ILE A 160 9.01 20.15 1.68
N LEU A 161 8.60 20.47 2.92
CA LEU A 161 7.87 21.71 3.23
C LEU A 161 8.70 22.99 2.99
N SER A 162 10.04 22.91 3.00
CA SER A 162 10.91 24.05 2.67
C SER A 162 10.66 24.63 1.27
N PHE A 163 10.10 23.84 0.35
CA PHE A 163 9.74 24.33 -0.98
C PHE A 163 8.75 25.50 -0.94
N VAL A 164 7.86 25.54 0.06
CA VAL A 164 6.86 26.61 0.23
C VAL A 164 7.52 27.98 0.40
N TYR A 165 8.73 28.02 0.97
CA TYR A 165 9.46 29.27 1.17
C TYR A 165 10.29 29.67 -0.06
N ARG A 166 11.09 28.74 -0.61
CA ARG A 166 11.93 28.93 -1.82
C ARG A 166 12.54 27.60 -2.26
N ASP A 167 12.98 27.51 -3.52
CA ASP A 167 13.89 26.44 -3.99
C ASP A 167 15.19 26.39 -3.17
N ASN A 168 15.27 25.43 -2.25
CA ASN A 168 16.36 25.24 -1.30
C ASN A 168 17.10 23.93 -1.57
N PRO A 169 18.44 23.84 -1.43
CA PRO A 169 19.17 22.56 -1.50
C PRO A 169 18.55 21.42 -0.68
N PHE A 170 17.98 21.70 0.49
CA PHE A 170 17.33 20.68 1.32
C PHE A 170 16.14 20.00 0.62
N TYR A 171 15.32 20.77 -0.09
CA TYR A 171 14.21 20.23 -0.89
C TYR A 171 14.73 19.29 -2.00
N LYS A 172 15.78 19.70 -2.73
CA LYS A 172 16.38 18.89 -3.81
C LYS A 172 16.97 17.56 -3.32
N VAL A 173 17.55 17.57 -2.12
CA VAL A 173 18.04 16.34 -1.47
C VAL A 173 16.86 15.43 -1.14
N ALA A 174 15.80 15.95 -0.53
CA ALA A 174 14.62 15.14 -0.22
C ALA A 174 13.94 14.59 -1.49
N GLU A 175 13.84 15.39 -2.54
CA GLU A 175 13.29 15.00 -3.84
C GLU A 175 14.11 13.87 -4.49
N SER A 176 15.44 14.00 -4.54
CA SER A 176 16.30 12.95 -5.11
C SER A 176 16.28 11.65 -4.31
N ILE A 177 16.22 11.72 -2.98
CA ILE A 177 16.06 10.55 -2.11
C ILE A 177 14.70 9.89 -2.37
N LEU A 178 13.61 10.66 -2.41
CA LEU A 178 12.27 10.14 -2.63
C LEU A 178 12.17 9.40 -3.97
N ILE A 179 12.65 10.02 -5.05
CA ILE A 179 12.63 9.41 -6.39
C ILE A 179 13.51 8.15 -6.42
N GLY A 180 14.71 8.20 -5.83
CA GLY A 180 15.64 7.07 -5.77
C GLY A 180 15.09 5.88 -5.00
N VAL A 181 14.56 6.11 -3.80
CA VAL A 181 13.96 5.06 -2.95
C VAL A 181 12.69 4.49 -3.60
N SER A 182 11.86 5.33 -4.21
CA SER A 182 10.65 4.87 -4.90
C SER A 182 11.01 3.97 -6.09
N ALA A 183 12.00 4.36 -6.90
CA ALA A 183 12.47 3.55 -8.02
C ALA A 183 13.10 2.22 -7.54
N ALA A 184 13.91 2.26 -6.48
CA ALA A 184 14.51 1.07 -5.89
C ALA A 184 13.45 0.12 -5.31
N TYR A 185 12.46 0.63 -4.59
CA TYR A 185 11.36 -0.16 -4.05
C TYR A 185 10.62 -0.90 -5.16
N TRP A 186 10.21 -0.19 -6.22
CA TRP A 186 9.52 -0.83 -7.36
C TRP A 186 10.40 -1.87 -8.07
N MET A 187 11.71 -1.65 -8.17
CA MET A 187 12.65 -2.62 -8.74
C MET A 187 12.74 -3.88 -7.89
N VAL A 188 12.91 -3.74 -6.56
CA VAL A 188 13.01 -4.89 -5.64
C VAL A 188 11.70 -5.66 -5.59
N VAL A 189 10.57 -4.96 -5.47
CA VAL A 189 9.25 -5.59 -5.49
C VAL A 189 9.04 -6.30 -6.82
N GLY A 190 9.23 -5.64 -7.96
CA GLY A 190 9.06 -6.26 -9.27
C GLY A 190 10.00 -7.46 -9.50
N PHE A 191 11.21 -7.43 -8.95
CA PHE A 191 12.12 -8.57 -9.02
C PHE A 191 11.56 -9.78 -8.26
N TRP A 192 11.18 -9.59 -6.99
CA TRP A 192 10.73 -10.70 -6.14
C TRP A 192 9.27 -11.13 -6.40
N SER A 193 8.38 -10.23 -6.81
CA SER A 193 6.96 -10.52 -7.01
C SER A 193 6.60 -10.86 -8.46
N THR A 194 7.43 -10.46 -9.44
CA THR A 194 7.15 -10.67 -10.85
C THR A 194 8.24 -11.51 -11.52
N ILE A 195 9.50 -11.06 -11.52
CA ILE A 195 10.57 -11.75 -12.27
C ILE A 195 10.84 -13.15 -11.70
N VAL A 196 11.03 -13.27 -10.39
CA VAL A 196 11.31 -14.57 -9.75
C VAL A 196 10.16 -15.57 -9.96
N PRO A 197 8.90 -15.28 -9.58
CA PRO A 197 7.83 -16.26 -9.70
C PRO A 197 7.32 -16.46 -11.14
N GLN A 198 7.17 -15.39 -11.94
CA GLN A 198 6.52 -15.49 -13.26
C GLN A 198 7.50 -15.84 -14.39
N LEU A 199 8.75 -15.35 -14.33
CA LEU A 199 9.75 -15.63 -15.36
C LEU A 199 10.63 -16.82 -14.97
N LEU A 200 11.35 -16.73 -13.85
CA LEU A 200 12.28 -17.78 -13.42
C LEU A 200 11.53 -19.04 -12.97
N GLY A 201 10.38 -18.88 -12.29
CA GLY A 201 9.53 -19.99 -11.87
C GLY A 201 8.97 -20.80 -13.05
N SER A 202 8.67 -20.12 -14.17
CA SER A 202 8.21 -20.77 -15.41
C SER A 202 9.35 -21.42 -16.20
N LEU A 203 10.57 -20.86 -16.14
CA LEU A 203 11.74 -21.37 -16.88
C LEU A 203 12.46 -22.52 -16.16
N ALA A 204 12.59 -22.43 -14.83
CA ALA A 204 13.33 -23.38 -14.00
C ALA A 204 12.65 -23.56 -12.62
N PRO A 205 11.48 -24.22 -12.57
CA PRO A 205 10.67 -24.34 -11.36
C PRO A 205 11.41 -25.03 -10.20
N GLU A 206 12.27 -26.01 -10.49
CA GLU A 206 13.02 -26.75 -9.46
C GLU A 206 14.09 -25.89 -8.77
N VAL A 207 14.80 -25.05 -9.53
CA VAL A 207 15.85 -24.17 -9.00
C VAL A 207 15.25 -23.05 -8.15
N VAL A 208 14.15 -22.45 -8.61
CA VAL A 208 13.45 -21.40 -7.86
C VAL A 208 12.87 -21.95 -6.58
N ARG A 209 12.35 -23.19 -6.59
CA ARG A 209 11.86 -23.85 -5.38
C ARG A 209 12.96 -24.14 -4.37
N ALA A 210 14.15 -24.48 -4.83
CA ALA A 210 15.29 -24.76 -3.95
C ALA A 210 15.87 -23.51 -3.30
N TYR A 211 15.93 -22.37 -4.01
CA TYR A 211 16.70 -21.20 -3.55
C TYR A 211 15.88 -19.94 -3.24
N ALA A 212 14.70 -19.77 -3.82
CA ALA A 212 13.97 -18.51 -3.72
C ALA A 212 12.58 -18.67 -3.09
N MET A 213 11.78 -19.64 -3.56
CA MET A 213 10.38 -19.79 -3.16
C MET A 213 9.97 -21.26 -3.04
N PRO A 214 10.13 -21.87 -1.85
CA PRO A 214 9.78 -23.29 -1.62
C PRO A 214 8.31 -23.64 -1.86
N SER A 215 7.42 -22.64 -1.83
CA SER A 215 5.95 -22.76 -1.94
C SER A 215 5.39 -22.44 -3.33
N LEU A 216 6.21 -22.37 -4.39
CA LEU A 216 5.75 -22.05 -5.74
C LEU A 216 4.73 -23.11 -6.25
N PRO A 217 3.51 -22.72 -6.67
CA PRO A 217 2.56 -23.66 -7.26
C PRO A 217 3.07 -24.16 -8.61
N VAL A 218 3.24 -25.48 -8.74
CA VAL A 218 3.71 -26.10 -9.99
C VAL A 218 2.52 -26.31 -10.91
N SER A 219 2.59 -25.71 -12.10
CA SER A 219 1.61 -25.90 -13.17
C SER A 219 1.68 -27.32 -13.74
N SER A 220 0.55 -27.84 -14.19
CA SER A 220 0.39 -29.20 -14.72
C SER A 220 1.13 -29.45 -16.04
N THR A 221 1.65 -28.41 -16.70
CA THR A 221 2.41 -28.50 -17.97
C THR A 221 3.69 -27.65 -17.97
N PRO A 222 4.77 -28.07 -17.27
CA PRO A 222 5.99 -27.27 -17.10
C PRO A 222 6.69 -26.88 -18.42
N GLY A 223 6.64 -27.74 -19.44
CA GLY A 223 7.31 -27.49 -20.71
C GLY A 223 6.66 -26.39 -21.57
N LEU A 224 5.33 -26.25 -21.49
CA LEU A 224 4.59 -25.23 -22.24
C LEU A 224 4.76 -23.85 -21.57
N ASP A 225 4.76 -23.83 -20.23
CA ASP A 225 5.00 -22.60 -19.46
C ASP A 225 6.42 -22.07 -19.66
N ALA A 226 7.42 -22.96 -19.71
CA ALA A 226 8.79 -22.59 -20.07
C ALA A 226 8.87 -22.01 -21.50
N ALA A 227 8.15 -22.61 -22.46
CA ALA A 227 8.10 -22.12 -23.84
C ALA A 227 7.45 -20.72 -23.94
N LEU A 228 6.36 -20.48 -23.20
CA LEU A 228 5.69 -19.18 -23.16
C LEU A 228 6.53 -18.12 -22.44
N ALA A 229 7.32 -18.51 -21.43
CA ALA A 229 8.21 -17.61 -20.68
C ALA A 229 9.38 -17.06 -21.52
N PHE A 230 9.70 -17.66 -22.68
CA PHE A 230 10.67 -17.08 -23.61
C PHE A 230 10.21 -15.74 -24.19
N VAL A 231 8.90 -15.54 -24.37
CA VAL A 231 8.35 -14.28 -24.91
C VAL A 231 8.64 -13.10 -23.97
N PRO A 232 8.26 -13.12 -22.68
CA PRO A 232 8.61 -12.06 -21.74
C PRO A 232 10.11 -11.98 -21.47
N LEU A 233 10.87 -13.08 -21.57
CA LEU A 233 12.34 -13.05 -21.47
C LEU A 233 12.97 -12.22 -22.59
N LEU A 234 12.56 -12.49 -23.83
CA LEU A 234 13.04 -11.75 -25.02
C LEU A 234 12.65 -10.27 -24.93
N LEU A 235 11.40 -9.98 -24.56
CA LEU A 235 10.93 -8.61 -24.39
C LEU A 235 11.66 -7.89 -23.23
N GLY A 236 11.97 -8.60 -22.14
CA GLY A 236 12.77 -8.08 -21.04
C GLY A 236 14.19 -7.72 -21.47
N PHE A 237 14.83 -8.58 -22.27
CA PHE A 237 16.16 -8.30 -22.81
C PHE A 237 16.16 -7.13 -23.81
N MET A 238 15.15 -7.03 -24.67
CA MET A 238 14.95 -5.87 -25.56
C MET A 238 14.79 -4.55 -24.78
N LEU A 239 14.25 -4.59 -23.55
CA LEU A 239 14.11 -3.39 -22.71
C LEU A 239 15.48 -2.88 -22.20
N LEU A 240 16.46 -3.77 -22.01
CA LEU A 240 17.81 -3.38 -21.56
C LEU A 240 18.54 -2.51 -22.60
N TRP A 241 18.16 -2.58 -23.88
CA TRP A 241 18.69 -1.70 -24.92
C TRP A 241 18.36 -0.23 -24.71
N ARG A 242 17.42 0.08 -23.81
CA ARG A 242 17.12 1.44 -23.39
C ARG A 242 18.25 2.09 -22.58
N LEU A 243 19.10 1.28 -21.92
CA LEU A 243 20.28 1.79 -21.21
C LEU A 243 21.43 2.13 -22.16
N ALA A 244 21.41 1.60 -23.39
CA ALA A 244 22.41 1.92 -24.40
C ALA A 244 22.05 3.25 -25.10
N PRO A 245 23.02 4.17 -25.29
CA PRO A 245 22.77 5.45 -25.97
C PRO A 245 22.43 5.29 -27.47
N LYS A 246 22.70 4.12 -28.05
CA LYS A 246 22.37 3.77 -29.45
C LYS A 246 21.53 2.49 -29.44
N GLY A 247 20.33 2.53 -30.00
CA GLY A 247 19.43 1.37 -30.11
C GLY A 247 18.10 1.46 -29.36
N GLY A 248 17.71 2.65 -28.88
CA GLY A 248 16.46 2.84 -28.13
C GLY A 248 15.17 2.38 -28.85
N TRP A 249 15.16 2.27 -30.18
CA TRP A 249 14.02 1.78 -30.95
C TRP A 249 13.67 0.30 -30.65
N ILE A 250 14.66 -0.52 -30.28
CA ILE A 250 14.42 -1.93 -29.93
C ILE A 250 13.55 -2.02 -28.66
N SER A 251 13.72 -1.10 -27.71
CA SER A 251 12.92 -1.05 -26.48
C SER A 251 11.46 -0.62 -26.70
N VAL A 252 11.11 -0.11 -27.89
CA VAL A 252 9.74 0.34 -28.21
C VAL A 252 8.78 -0.84 -28.34
N TRP A 253 9.24 -2.00 -28.82
CA TRP A 253 8.39 -3.20 -28.97
C TRP A 253 7.84 -3.71 -27.63
N PRO A 254 8.66 -3.93 -26.58
CA PRO A 254 8.16 -4.24 -25.25
C PRO A 254 7.21 -3.17 -24.69
N ILE A 255 7.52 -1.88 -24.88
CA ILE A 255 6.68 -0.80 -24.36
C ILE A 255 5.32 -0.78 -25.07
N ALA A 256 5.29 -0.96 -26.39
CA ALA A 256 4.06 -1.04 -27.17
C ALA A 256 3.19 -2.24 -26.72
N PHE A 257 3.82 -3.39 -26.45
CA PHE A 257 3.13 -4.56 -25.91
C PHE A 257 2.52 -4.29 -24.52
N VAL A 258 3.29 -3.67 -23.62
CA VAL A 258 2.81 -3.32 -22.26
C VAL A 258 1.66 -2.32 -22.34
N ILE A 259 1.78 -1.26 -23.14
CA ILE A 259 0.73 -0.24 -23.29
C ILE A 259 -0.51 -0.85 -23.94
N GLY A 260 -0.36 -1.63 -25.01
CA GLY A 260 -1.48 -2.26 -25.72
C GLY A 260 -2.24 -3.24 -24.84
N THR A 261 -1.53 -4.09 -24.11
CA THR A 261 -2.14 -5.06 -23.17
C THR A 261 -2.84 -4.34 -22.03
N THR A 262 -2.19 -3.35 -21.41
CA THR A 262 -2.77 -2.57 -20.31
C THR A 262 -4.02 -1.80 -20.76
N ALA A 263 -3.95 -1.14 -21.93
CA ALA A 263 -5.08 -0.42 -22.50
C ALA A 263 -6.23 -1.37 -22.84
N GLY A 264 -5.96 -2.54 -23.42
CA GLY A 264 -6.97 -3.56 -23.71
C GLY A 264 -7.69 -4.06 -22.45
N ILE A 265 -6.93 -4.45 -21.42
CA ILE A 265 -7.49 -4.89 -20.13
C ILE A 265 -8.31 -3.78 -19.48
N ARG A 266 -7.79 -2.54 -19.48
CA ARG A 266 -8.49 -1.38 -18.89
C ARG A 266 -9.74 -1.02 -19.66
N LEU A 267 -9.74 -1.13 -20.99
CA LEU A 267 -10.91 -0.85 -21.83
C LEU A 267 -12.04 -1.84 -21.54
N VAL A 268 -11.74 -3.15 -21.57
CA VAL A 268 -12.75 -4.18 -21.27
C VAL A 268 -13.23 -4.03 -19.83
N GLY A 269 -12.31 -3.86 -18.88
CA GLY A 269 -12.63 -3.66 -17.47
C GLY A 269 -13.49 -2.42 -17.22
N ALA A 270 -13.21 -1.29 -17.87
CA ALA A 270 -14.00 -0.07 -17.73
C ALA A 270 -15.40 -0.22 -18.34
N ILE A 271 -15.52 -0.89 -19.50
CA ILE A 271 -16.83 -1.13 -20.13
C ILE A 271 -17.68 -2.08 -19.26
N GLU A 272 -17.11 -3.21 -18.87
CA GLU A 272 -17.84 -4.22 -18.10
C GLU A 272 -18.13 -3.76 -16.67
N ALA A 273 -17.15 -3.17 -15.98
CA ALA A 273 -17.32 -2.79 -14.60
C ALA A 273 -18.03 -1.43 -14.45
N ASP A 274 -17.64 -0.41 -15.20
CA ASP A 274 -18.15 0.94 -14.95
C ASP A 274 -19.44 1.19 -15.72
N LEU A 275 -19.49 0.91 -17.04
CA LEU A 275 -20.72 1.16 -17.81
C LEU A 275 -21.86 0.24 -17.40
N MET A 276 -21.61 -1.06 -17.18
CA MET A 276 -22.69 -1.96 -16.75
C MET A 276 -23.18 -1.62 -15.35
N ARG A 277 -22.29 -1.31 -14.39
CA ARG A 277 -22.75 -0.88 -13.06
C ARG A 277 -23.52 0.43 -13.11
N GLN A 278 -23.10 1.39 -13.94
CA GLN A 278 -23.83 2.65 -14.12
C GLN A 278 -25.22 2.42 -14.74
N LEU A 279 -25.31 1.54 -15.75
CA LEU A 279 -26.59 1.19 -16.39
C LEU A 279 -27.53 0.48 -15.41
N VAL A 280 -27.03 -0.51 -14.66
CA VAL A 280 -27.80 -1.22 -13.63
C VAL A 280 -28.23 -0.27 -12.51
N ALA A 281 -27.37 0.65 -12.10
CA ALA A 281 -27.72 1.66 -11.10
C ALA A 281 -28.82 2.63 -11.58
N ALA A 282 -28.89 2.90 -12.89
CA ALA A 282 -29.95 3.69 -13.49
C ALA A 282 -31.28 2.93 -13.63
N MET A 283 -31.28 1.59 -13.62
CA MET A 283 -32.48 0.74 -13.68
C MET A 283 -33.14 0.48 -12.31
N LYS A 284 -32.77 1.22 -11.27
CA LYS A 284 -33.41 1.10 -9.95
C LYS A 284 -34.90 1.49 -10.02
N PRO A 285 -35.77 0.82 -9.23
CA PRO A 285 -37.19 1.13 -9.23
C PRO A 285 -37.42 2.58 -8.77
N LEU A 286 -38.33 3.28 -9.44
CA LEU A 286 -38.68 4.68 -9.13
C LEU A 286 -39.24 4.83 -7.70
N VAL A 287 -40.01 3.84 -7.26
CA VAL A 287 -40.57 3.75 -5.90
C VAL A 287 -39.84 2.64 -5.17
N VAL A 288 -39.06 3.01 -4.16
CA VAL A 288 -38.22 2.09 -3.39
C VAL A 288 -38.99 1.62 -2.17
N PHE A 289 -39.05 0.30 -2.01
CA PHE A 289 -39.57 -0.34 -0.82
C PHE A 289 -38.43 -1.11 -0.17
N GLU A 290 -38.14 -0.81 1.08
CA GLU A 290 -37.14 -1.51 1.88
C GLU A 290 -37.80 -2.68 2.61
N ASN A 291 -37.11 -3.82 2.64
CA ASN A 291 -37.56 -4.97 3.40
C ASN A 291 -37.16 -4.75 4.87
N GLY A 292 -38.14 -4.39 5.69
CA GLY A 292 -37.99 -4.27 7.14
C GLY A 292 -38.54 -5.50 7.85
N VAL A 293 -38.14 -5.65 9.11
CA VAL A 293 -38.75 -6.62 10.03
C VAL A 293 -39.75 -5.85 10.89
N GLY A 294 -41.02 -6.24 10.83
CA GLY A 294 -42.07 -5.66 11.67
C GLY A 294 -41.85 -6.01 13.15
N ALA A 295 -42.56 -5.33 14.05
CA ALA A 295 -42.44 -5.55 15.50
C ALA A 295 -42.74 -7.01 15.96
N ALA A 296 -43.42 -7.80 15.11
CA ALA A 296 -43.73 -9.20 15.34
C ALA A 296 -42.81 -10.20 14.59
N GLY A 297 -41.71 -9.74 13.97
CA GLY A 297 -40.79 -10.60 13.22
C GLY A 297 -41.20 -10.89 11.77
N GLU A 298 -42.34 -10.37 11.31
CA GLU A 298 -42.82 -10.53 9.94
C GLU A 298 -42.03 -9.67 8.95
N ALA A 299 -41.81 -10.19 7.74
CA ALA A 299 -41.21 -9.42 6.65
C ALA A 299 -42.21 -8.39 6.13
N VAL A 300 -41.94 -7.10 6.39
CA VAL A 300 -42.81 -5.99 5.96
C VAL A 300 -42.05 -5.14 4.94
N ARG A 301 -42.68 -4.83 3.82
CA ARG A 301 -42.14 -3.89 2.83
C ARG A 301 -42.54 -2.48 3.25
N MET A 302 -41.58 -1.70 3.73
CA MET A 302 -41.77 -0.31 4.14
C MET A 302 -41.42 0.62 2.99
N PHE A 303 -42.14 1.73 2.86
CA PHE A 303 -41.83 2.75 1.87
C PHE A 303 -40.59 3.54 2.29
N ASP A 304 -39.53 3.49 1.47
CA ASP A 304 -38.34 4.31 1.68
C ASP A 304 -38.49 5.61 0.89
N PHE A 305 -38.78 6.68 1.63
CA PHE A 305 -38.92 8.03 1.06
C PHE A 305 -37.60 8.51 0.44
N TRP A 306 -36.46 8.33 1.12
CA TRP A 306 -35.19 8.87 0.65
C TRP A 306 -34.64 8.07 -0.53
N GLY A 307 -34.80 6.75 -0.55
CA GLY A 307 -34.47 5.92 -1.70
C GLY A 307 -35.33 6.24 -2.93
N THR A 308 -36.61 6.51 -2.73
CA THR A 308 -37.54 6.94 -3.79
C THR A 308 -37.12 8.30 -4.35
N VAL A 309 -36.86 9.29 -3.50
CA VAL A 309 -36.37 10.62 -3.93
C VAL A 309 -35.05 10.50 -4.69
N GLY A 310 -34.10 9.70 -4.18
CA GLY A 310 -32.82 9.48 -4.84
C GLY A 310 -32.96 8.85 -6.23
N SER A 311 -33.86 7.88 -6.40
CA SER A 311 -34.11 7.20 -7.68
C SER A 311 -34.79 8.13 -8.69
N VAL A 312 -35.75 8.94 -8.25
CA VAL A 312 -36.42 9.96 -9.10
C VAL A 312 -35.43 11.05 -9.52
N VAL A 313 -34.66 11.60 -8.58
CA VAL A 313 -33.61 12.59 -8.85
C VAL A 313 -32.58 12.02 -9.81
N GLY A 314 -32.21 10.74 -9.66
CA GLY A 314 -31.31 10.04 -10.58
C GLY A 314 -31.85 10.00 -12.01
N VAL A 315 -33.09 9.54 -12.21
CA VAL A 315 -33.71 9.47 -13.54
C VAL A 315 -33.87 10.85 -14.17
N VAL A 316 -34.37 11.83 -13.41
CA VAL A 316 -34.50 13.23 -13.89
C VAL A 316 -33.14 13.82 -14.23
N GLY A 317 -32.12 13.55 -13.41
CA GLY A 317 -30.74 13.96 -13.65
C GLY A 317 -30.20 13.39 -14.96
N VAL A 318 -30.31 12.08 -15.16
CA VAL A 318 -29.84 11.42 -16.40
C VAL A 318 -30.56 11.96 -17.64
N LEU A 319 -31.89 12.04 -17.61
CA LEU A 319 -32.66 12.53 -18.76
C LEU A 319 -32.36 14.00 -19.08
N SER A 320 -32.22 14.85 -18.04
CA SER A 320 -31.91 16.27 -18.23
C SER A 320 -30.50 16.50 -18.76
N VAL A 321 -29.51 15.73 -18.30
CA VAL A 321 -28.13 15.78 -18.79
C VAL A 321 -28.03 15.25 -20.22
N LEU A 322 -28.72 14.16 -20.55
CA LEU A 322 -28.79 13.67 -21.94
C LEU A 322 -29.43 14.71 -22.86
N THR A 323 -30.50 15.38 -22.42
CA THR A 323 -31.13 16.47 -23.18
C THR A 323 -30.18 17.65 -23.40
N TYR A 324 -29.31 17.96 -22.43
CA TYR A 324 -28.29 18.99 -22.56
C TYR A 324 -27.22 18.63 -23.62
N PHE A 325 -26.73 17.39 -23.63
CA PHE A 325 -25.72 16.93 -24.60
C PHE A 325 -26.29 16.53 -25.97
N PHE A 326 -27.61 16.42 -26.10
CA PHE A 326 -28.24 16.09 -27.37
C PHE A 326 -28.23 17.31 -28.30
N PHE A 327 -27.18 17.39 -29.14
CA PHE A 327 -26.98 18.52 -30.06
C PHE A 327 -27.92 18.54 -31.27
N SER A 328 -28.72 17.49 -31.49
CA SER A 328 -29.60 17.37 -32.66
C SER A 328 -30.93 18.12 -32.54
N VAL A 329 -31.25 18.72 -31.39
CA VAL A 329 -32.49 19.47 -31.18
C VAL A 329 -32.16 20.90 -30.76
N ASP A 330 -32.77 21.87 -31.43
CA ASP A 330 -32.71 23.28 -31.02
C ASP A 330 -33.21 23.44 -29.57
N HIS A 331 -32.36 23.91 -28.66
CA HIS A 331 -32.67 24.08 -27.22
C HIS A 331 -33.65 25.23 -26.91
N LYS A 332 -34.72 25.40 -27.71
CA LYS A 332 -35.75 26.43 -27.52
C LYS A 332 -36.94 25.88 -26.70
N GLY A 333 -37.58 26.74 -25.92
CA GLY A 333 -38.79 26.38 -25.16
C GLY A 333 -38.56 25.40 -24.00
N ALA A 334 -39.39 24.35 -23.91
CA ALA A 334 -39.37 23.37 -22.81
C ALA A 334 -38.06 22.55 -22.78
N VAL A 335 -37.53 22.18 -23.94
CA VAL A 335 -36.27 21.43 -24.08
C VAL A 335 -35.09 22.24 -23.51
N GLY A 336 -35.06 23.55 -23.75
CA GLY A 336 -34.05 24.44 -23.19
C GLY A 336 -34.11 24.57 -21.66
N LYS A 337 -35.32 24.53 -21.07
CA LYS A 337 -35.49 24.54 -19.61
C LYS A 337 -35.02 23.22 -18.98
N THR A 338 -35.34 22.08 -19.58
CA THR A 338 -34.88 20.76 -19.13
C THR A 338 -33.36 20.63 -19.26
N ALA A 339 -32.77 21.10 -20.36
CA ALA A 339 -31.32 21.14 -20.53
C ALA A 339 -30.64 22.04 -19.48
N ARG A 340 -31.27 23.15 -19.08
CA ARG A 340 -30.74 24.00 -18.00
C ARG A 340 -30.66 23.24 -16.68
N VAL A 341 -31.65 22.43 -16.33
CA VAL A 341 -31.58 21.55 -15.14
C VAL A 341 -30.39 20.60 -15.25
N GLY A 342 -30.15 20.03 -16.43
CA GLY A 342 -28.97 19.19 -16.69
C GLY A 342 -27.64 19.91 -16.44
N ILE A 343 -27.53 21.20 -16.78
CA ILE A 343 -26.35 22.02 -16.48
C ILE A 343 -26.11 22.11 -14.97
N TRP A 344 -27.16 22.30 -14.16
CA TRP A 344 -27.02 22.33 -12.71
C TRP A 344 -26.53 20.99 -12.15
N PHE A 345 -27.08 19.88 -12.65
CA PHE A 345 -26.58 18.54 -12.29
C PHE A 345 -25.09 18.40 -12.63
N LEU A 346 -24.66 18.81 -13.83
CA LEU A 346 -23.25 18.77 -14.22
C LEU A 346 -22.36 19.64 -13.32
N MET A 347 -22.78 20.87 -13.02
CA MET A 347 -22.02 21.76 -12.14
C MET A 347 -21.86 21.18 -10.73
N ILE A 348 -22.90 20.55 -10.18
CA ILE A 348 -22.85 19.90 -8.87
C ILE A 348 -21.95 18.67 -8.91
N SER A 349 -22.10 17.79 -9.91
CA SER A 349 -21.28 16.59 -10.03
C SER A 349 -19.79 16.90 -10.26
N PHE A 350 -19.47 17.83 -11.15
CA PHE A 350 -18.09 18.27 -11.36
C PHE A 350 -17.55 19.05 -10.15
N GLY A 351 -18.37 19.87 -9.49
CA GLY A 351 -18.00 20.55 -8.26
C GLY A 351 -17.66 19.58 -7.13
N SER A 352 -18.43 18.51 -6.98
CA SER A 352 -18.17 17.42 -6.03
C SER A 352 -16.88 16.68 -6.38
N ALA A 353 -16.67 16.31 -7.65
CA ALA A 353 -15.45 15.65 -8.09
C ALA A 353 -14.19 16.51 -7.85
N PHE A 354 -14.25 17.81 -8.15
CA PHE A 354 -13.17 18.73 -7.83
C PHE A 354 -12.96 18.85 -6.31
N GLY A 355 -14.04 18.97 -5.52
CA GLY A 355 -14.00 19.02 -4.06
C GLY A 355 -13.30 17.81 -3.43
N LEU A 356 -13.57 16.60 -3.93
CA LEU A 356 -12.90 15.37 -3.49
C LEU A 356 -11.38 15.43 -3.72
N THR A 357 -10.93 15.96 -4.86
CA THR A 357 -9.49 16.08 -5.15
C THR A 357 -8.81 17.12 -4.26
N VAL A 358 -9.48 18.25 -3.98
CA VAL A 358 -8.96 19.29 -3.07
C VAL A 358 -8.89 18.77 -1.65
N MET A 359 -9.96 18.12 -1.17
CA MET A 359 -10.00 17.50 0.15
C MET A 359 -8.89 16.47 0.30
N GLY A 360 -8.71 15.59 -0.70
CA GLY A 360 -7.63 14.60 -0.68
C GLY A 360 -6.23 15.22 -0.50
N ARG A 361 -5.94 16.33 -1.19
CA ARG A 361 -4.66 17.04 -1.04
C ARG A 361 -4.50 17.69 0.33
N ILE A 362 -5.56 18.30 0.87
CA ILE A 362 -5.55 18.90 2.20
C ILE A 362 -5.40 17.81 3.27
N THR A 363 -6.07 16.66 3.12
CA THR A 363 -5.94 15.51 4.03
C THR A 363 -4.51 14.99 4.04
N LEU A 364 -3.86 14.86 2.88
CA LEU A 364 -2.43 14.46 2.83
C LEU A 364 -1.52 15.45 3.57
N LEU A 365 -1.78 16.76 3.44
CA LEU A 365 -1.05 17.80 4.17
C LEU A 365 -1.32 17.71 5.68
N LEU A 366 -2.58 17.55 6.08
CA LEU A 366 -3.00 17.42 7.47
C LEU A 366 -2.34 16.19 8.12
N GLN A 367 -2.30 15.05 7.43
CA GLN A 367 -1.58 13.86 7.90
C GLN A 367 -0.09 14.13 8.16
N ARG A 368 0.56 15.00 7.37
CA ARG A 368 1.95 15.39 7.62
C ARG A 368 2.08 16.31 8.83
N PHE A 369 1.12 17.21 9.07
CA PHE A 369 1.12 18.05 10.27
C PHE A 369 0.79 17.26 11.53
N GLU A 370 -0.17 16.33 11.47
CA GLU A 370 -0.47 15.39 12.55
C GLU A 370 0.76 14.57 12.93
N PHE A 371 1.47 14.01 11.93
CA PHE A 371 2.74 13.34 12.16
C PHE A 371 3.78 14.27 12.83
N LEU A 372 3.89 15.53 12.40
CA LEU A 372 4.86 16.46 12.97
C LEU A 372 4.52 16.88 14.41
N PHE A 373 3.25 17.16 14.70
CA PHE A 373 2.81 17.61 16.01
C PHE A 373 2.65 16.46 17.01
N THR A 374 1.96 15.40 16.60
CA THR A 374 1.60 14.30 17.51
C THR A 374 2.68 13.23 17.57
N ASP A 375 3.25 12.79 16.45
CA ASP A 375 4.23 11.70 16.46
C ASP A 375 5.67 12.17 16.71
N TRP A 376 6.04 13.37 16.24
CA TRP A 376 7.38 13.92 16.43
C TRP A 376 7.46 14.85 17.65
N LEU A 377 6.60 15.86 17.77
CA LEU A 377 6.64 16.82 18.89
C LEU A 377 5.91 16.35 20.15
N ASN A 378 5.04 15.34 20.04
CA ASN A 378 4.22 14.80 21.13
C ASN A 378 3.36 15.87 21.83
N ILE A 379 2.76 16.77 21.04
CA ILE A 379 1.86 17.85 21.49
C ILE A 379 0.45 17.74 20.89
#